data_AF-A0A535PHH5-F1
#
_entry.id   AF-A0A535PHH5-F1
#
_cell.length_a   1.000
_cell.length_b   1.000
_cell.length_c   1.000
_cell.angle_alpha   90.00
_cell.angle_beta   90.00
_cell.angle_gamma   90.00
#
_symmetry.space_group_name_H-M   'P 1'
#
loop_
_entity.id
_entity.type
_entity.pdbx_description
1 polymer ?
#
loop_
_entity_poly.entity_id
_entity_poly.type
_entity_poly.pdbx_seq_one_letter_code
_entity_poly.pdbx_strand_id
1 'polypeptide(L)' 'MYQCSFCGKKESQVPRFFVGPGEVHICGECIALCREIIDEESYFPPSQ' A
#
# COMPACT_ATOMS: atom_id res chain seq x y z
N MET A 1 -17.80 -0.29 5.82
CA MET A 1 -17.20 -1.05 4.70
C MET A 1 -15.87 -0.39 4.40
N TYR A 2 -14.75 -1.09 4.59
CA TYR A 2 -13.43 -0.49 4.44
C TYR A 2 -12.99 -0.49 2.97
N GLN A 3 -12.29 0.58 2.59
CA GLN A 3 -11.68 0.76 1.28
C GLN A 3 -10.19 1.05 1.46
N CYS A 4 -9.37 0.49 0.59
CA CYS A 4 -7.94 0.79 0.57
C CYS A 4 -7.76 2.28 0.25
N SER A 5 -7.08 3.02 1.11
CA SER A 5 -6.82 4.46 0.95
C SER A 5 -5.94 4.76 -0.28
N PHE A 6 -5.26 3.75 -0.82
CA PHE A 6 -4.33 3.88 -1.95
C PHE A 6 -4.97 3.55 -3.31
N CYS A 7 -5.73 2.44 -3.40
CA CYS A 7 -6.31 1.98 -4.67
C CYS A 7 -7.84 2.00 -4.72
N GLY A 8 -8.51 2.36 -3.62
CA GLY A 8 -9.97 2.45 -3.52
C GLY A 8 -10.72 1.10 -3.49
N LYS A 9 -10.04 -0.03 -3.67
CA LYS A 9 -10.65 -1.37 -3.60
C LYS A 9 -11.25 -1.63 -2.22
N LYS A 10 -12.42 -2.25 -2.21
CA LYS A 10 -13.08 -2.72 -0.99
C LYS A 10 -12.37 -3.95 -0.43
N GLU A 11 -12.48 -4.16 0.88
CA GLU A 11 -11.95 -5.36 1.56
C GLU A 11 -12.38 -6.68 0.87
N SER A 12 -13.62 -6.75 0.39
CA SER A 12 -14.15 -7.94 -0.32
C SER A 12 -13.52 -8.18 -1.71
N GLN A 13 -12.76 -7.24 -2.24
CA GLN A 13 -12.13 -7.32 -3.57
C GLN A 13 -10.66 -7.74 -3.50
N VAL A 14 -10.10 -7.95 -2.30
CA VAL A 14 -8.68 -8.25 -2.11
C VAL A 14 -8.47 -9.42 -1.15
N PRO A 15 -7.43 -10.24 -1.33
CA PRO A 15 -7.18 -11.42 -0.49
C PRO A 15 -6.61 -11.06 0.89
N ARG A 16 -5.98 -9.89 1.03
CA ARG A 16 -5.42 -9.39 2.30
C ARG A 16 -5.72 -7.91 2.46
N PHE A 17 -6.24 -7.54 3.61
CA PHE A 17 -6.63 -6.17 3.95
C PHE A 17 -6.18 -5.84 5.37
N PHE A 18 -5.66 -4.64 5.57
CA PHE A 18 -5.13 -4.17 6.85
C PHE A 18 -5.81 -2.86 7.24
N VAL A 19 -6.47 -2.86 8.40
CA VAL A 19 -7.17 -1.71 8.97
C VAL A 19 -6.23 -1.03 9.97
N GLY A 20 -5.79 0.18 9.65
CA GLY A 20 -5.06 1.04 10.58
C GLY A 20 -5.98 1.86 11.49
N PRO A 21 -5.42 2.53 12.51
CA PRO A 21 -6.16 3.51 13.31
C PRO A 21 -6.61 4.70 12.43
N GLY A 22 -7.82 5.21 12.70
CA GLY A 22 -8.42 6.29 11.91
C GLY A 22 -8.97 5.81 10.56
N GLU A 23 -8.78 6.61 9.50
CA GLU A 23 -9.32 6.37 8.15
C GLU A 23 -8.28 5.76 7.18
N VAL A 24 -7.13 5.32 7.70
CA VAL A 24 -6.05 4.78 6.87
C VAL A 24 -6.12 3.26 6.82
N HIS A 25 -6.33 2.73 5.63
CA HIS A 25 -6.41 1.29 5.37
C HIS A 25 -5.62 0.95 4.12
N ILE A 26 -4.98 -0.22 4.10
CA ILE A 26 -4.14 -0.64 2.98
C ILE A 26 -4.39 -2.11 2.64
N CYS A 27 -4.43 -2.43 1.35
CA CYS A 27 -4.53 -3.83 0.89
C CYS A 27 -3.15 -4.44 0.61
N GLY A 28 -3.09 -5.77 0.57
CA GLY A 28 -1.85 -6.51 0.32
C GLY A 28 -1.18 -6.20 -1.03
N GLU A 29 -1.98 -5.89 -2.06
CA GLU A 29 -1.44 -5.49 -3.38
C GLU A 29 -0.69 -4.15 -3.30
N CYS A 30 -1.26 -3.17 -2.61
CA CYS A 30 -0.58 -1.88 -2.40
C CYS A 30 0.67 -2.03 -1.55
N ILE A 31 0.69 -2.92 -0.55
CA ILE A 31 1.92 -3.22 0.21
C ILE A 31 3.00 -3.80 -0.69
N ALA A 32 2.66 -4.73 -1.59
CA ALA A 32 3.61 -5.31 -2.52
C ALA A 32 4.19 -4.26 -3.47
N LEU A 33 3.32 -3.42 -4.06
CA LEU A 33 3.74 -2.32 -4.92
C LEU A 33 4.63 -1.31 -4.18
N CYS A 34 4.25 -0.92 -2.96
CA CYS A 34 5.09 -0.02 -2.15
C CYS A 34 6.46 -0.64 -1.83
N ARG A 35 6.54 -1.96 -1.59
CA ARG A 35 7.82 -2.64 -1.39
C ARG A 35 8.68 -2.61 -2.65
N GLU A 36 8.11 -2.90 -3.82
CA GLU A 36 8.83 -2.81 -5.09
C GLU A 36 9.41 -1.41 -5.31
N ILE A 37 8.61 -0.36 -5.09
CA ILE A 37 9.08 1.03 -5.20
C ILE A 37 10.22 1.32 -4.22
N ILE A 38 10.09 0.95 -2.94
CA ILE A 38 11.11 1.19 -1.91
C ILE A 38 12.40 0.41 -2.22
N ASP A 39 12.27 -0.84 -2.67
CA ASP A 39 13.40 -1.68 -3.04
C ASP A 39 14.12 -1.10 -4.28
N GLU A 40 13.39 -0.50 -5.22
CA GLU A 40 13.96 0.25 -6.36
C GLU A 40 14.58 1.60 -5.95
N GLU A 41 14.02 2.29 -4.96
CA GLU A 41 14.49 3.60 -4.47
C GLU A 41 15.85 3.49 -3.74
N SER A 42 16.26 2.29 -3.32
CA SER A 42 17.65 2.01 -2.92
C SER A 42 18.68 2.32 -4.02
N TYR A 43 18.22 2.45 -5.27
CA TYR A 43 19.03 2.77 -6.45
C TYR A 43 18.95 4.24 -6.88
N PHE A 44 18.13 5.08 -6.25
CA PHE A 44 18.26 6.52 -6.40
C PHE A 44 19.42 6.98 -5.52
N PRO A 45 20.59 7.36 -6.09
CA PRO A 45 21.60 8.05 -5.28
C PRO A 45 20.90 9.28 -4.68
N PRO A 46 21.11 9.58 -3.39
CA PRO A 46 20.60 10.83 -2.85
C PRO A 46 21.14 11.93 -3.76
N SER A 47 20.23 12.64 -4.43
CA SER A 47 20.56 13.92 -5.04
C SER A 47 21.08 14.79 -3.91
N GLN A 48 22.41 14.84 -3.79
CA GLN A 48 23.09 15.95 -3.14
C GLN A 48 22.86 17.21 -3.95
#